data_AF-A0A090X0N1-F1
#
_entry.id   AF-A0A090X0N1-F1
#
_cell.length_a   1.000
_cell.length_b   1.000
_cell.length_c   1.000
_cell.angle_alpha   90.00
_cell.angle_beta   90.00
_cell.angle_gamma   90.00
#
_symmetry.space_group_name_H-M   'P 1'
#
loop_
_entity.id
_entity.type
_entity.pdbx_description
1 polymer ?
#
loop_
_entity_poly.entity_id
_entity_poly.type
_entity_poly.pdbx_seq_one_letter_code
_entity_poly.pdbx_strand_id
1 'polypeptide(L)' 'MVKPKQHILVIRLSAMGDVAMTVPVLRALIKNYPDIKITVLTREFFAPFFRDLSNVTVFPAEVKKRHKGVLGALETFK' A
#
# COMPACT_ATOMS: atom_id res chain seq x y z
N MET A 1 -22.13 -21.72 -6.75
CA MET A 1 -21.41 -20.53 -7.26
C MET A 1 -20.41 -20.10 -6.21
N VAL A 2 -19.11 -20.15 -6.51
CA VAL A 2 -18.06 -19.67 -5.61
C VAL A 2 -18.16 -18.14 -5.57
N LYS A 3 -18.53 -17.54 -4.43
CA LYS A 3 -18.56 -16.08 -4.28
C LYS A 3 -17.18 -15.51 -4.64
N PRO A 4 -17.08 -14.43 -5.42
CA PRO A 4 -15.80 -13.78 -5.63
C PRO A 4 -15.26 -13.33 -4.27
N LYS A 5 -14.00 -13.71 -3.97
CA LYS A 5 -13.30 -13.22 -2.79
C LYS A 5 -13.31 -11.69 -2.84
N GLN A 6 -13.93 -11.02 -1.87
CA GLN A 6 -13.88 -9.57 -1.80
C GLN A 6 -12.41 -9.14 -1.76
N HIS A 7 -12.05 -8.19 -2.62
CA HIS A 7 -10.67 -7.71 -2.76
C HIS A 7 -10.64 -6.22 -2.43
N ILE A 8 -9.89 -5.86 -1.38
CA ILE A 8 -9.78 -4.50 -0.87
C ILE A 8 -8.41 -3.93 -1.26
N LEU A 9 -8.41 -2.72 -1.81
CA LEU A 9 -7.21 -1.92 -2.01
C LEU A 9 -7.05 -0.92 -0.85
N VAL A 10 -5.89 -0.93 -0.21
CA VAL A 10 -5.53 -0.01 0.87
C VAL A 10 -4.40 0.88 0.39
N ILE A 11 -4.59 2.19 0.40
CA ILE A 11 -3.61 3.15 -0.13
C ILE A 11 -2.95 3.91 1.02
N ARG A 12 -1.64 3.73 1.20
CA ARG A 12 -0.85 4.51 2.17
C ARG A 12 0.58 4.70 1.69
N LEU A 13 0.88 5.86 1.12
CA LEU A 13 2.12 6.11 0.38
C LEU A 13 3.28 6.67 1.21
N SER A 14 3.00 7.30 2.36
CA SER A 14 3.97 8.11 3.10
C SER A 14 3.70 8.12 4.61
N ALA A 15 4.64 8.73 5.35
CA ALA A 15 4.71 8.78 6.81
C ALA A 15 4.80 7.39 7.47
N MET A 16 6.01 7.04 7.92
CA MET A 16 6.31 5.71 8.46
C MET A 16 5.36 5.31 9.60
N GLY A 17 5.07 6.23 10.52
CA GLY A 17 4.15 5.99 11.63
C GLY A 17 2.77 5.58 11.15
N ASP A 18 2.21 6.29 10.18
CA ASP A 18 0.89 5.99 9.66
C ASP A 18 0.86 4.66 8.90
N VAL A 19 1.90 4.35 8.11
CA VAL A 19 2.00 3.04 7.44
C VAL A 19 2.07 1.92 8.48
N ALA A 20 2.88 2.08 9.53
CA ALA A 20 2.98 1.10 10.61
C ALA A 20 1.66 0.94 11.37
N MET A 21 0.91 2.02 11.60
CA MET A 21 -0.40 1.98 12.25
C MET A 21 -1.46 1.21 11.45
N THR A 22 -1.27 1.00 10.14
CA THR A 22 -2.20 0.17 9.36
C THR A 22 -2.07 -1.33 9.67
N VAL A 23 -0.90 -1.80 10.08
CA VAL A 23 -0.64 -3.24 10.36
C VAL A 23 -1.62 -3.84 11.38
N PRO A 24 -1.83 -3.26 12.58
CA PRO A 24 -2.78 -3.82 13.55
C PRO A 24 -4.23 -3.84 13.01
N VAL A 25 -4.62 -2.84 12.22
CA VAL A 25 -5.95 -2.79 11.60
C VAL A 25 -6.11 -3.91 10.58
N LEU A 26 -5.13 -4.09 9.69
CA LEU A 26 -5.16 -5.17 8.69
C LEU A 26 -5.12 -6.54 9.35
N ARG A 27 -4.36 -6.71 10.44
CA ARG A 27 -4.31 -7.95 11.22
C ARG A 27 -5.68 -8.30 11.80
N ALA A 28 -6.37 -7.33 12.41
CA ALA A 28 -7.72 -7.55 12.92
C ALA A 28 -8.71 -7.87 11.78
N LEU A 29 -8.57 -7.19 10.64
CA LEU A 29 -9.44 -7.38 9.48
C LEU A 29 -9.31 -8.80 8.91
N ILE A 30 -8.09 -9.29 8.65
CA ILE A 30 -7.87 -10.66 8.11
C ILE A 30 -8.26 -11.75 9.12
N LYS A 31 -8.19 -11.45 10.43
CA LYS A 31 -8.62 -12.38 11.48
C LYS A 31 -10.14 -12.58 11.49
N ASN A 32 -10.90 -11.50 11.28
CA ASN A 32 -12.37 -11.56 11.26
C ASN A 32 -12.93 -12.01 9.90
N TYR A 33 -12.18 -11.76 8.82
CA TYR A 33 -12.59 -12.09 7.46
C TYR A 33 -11.46 -12.84 6.75
N PRO A 34 -11.31 -14.15 6.97
CA PRO A 34 -10.20 -14.93 6.41
C PRO A 34 -10.28 -15.08 4.88
N ASP A 35 -11.44 -14.84 4.27
CA ASP A 35 -11.67 -15.07 2.84
C ASP A 35 -11.37 -13.84 1.96
N ILE A 36 -11.15 -12.66 2.55
CA ILE A 36 -10.86 -11.45 1.77
C ILE A 36 -9.39 -11.39 1.35
N LYS A 37 -9.15 -10.79 0.19
CA LYS A 37 -7.81 -10.45 -0.28
C LYS A 37 -7.57 -8.97 -0.06
N ILE A 38 -6.38 -8.61 0.39
CA ILE A 38 -5.98 -7.21 0.58
C ILE A 38 -4.74 -6.93 -0.27
N THR A 39 -4.75 -5.79 -0.95
CA THR A 39 -3.55 -5.24 -1.59
C THR A 39 -3.25 -3.88 -0.98
N VAL A 40 -2.03 -3.69 -0.48
CA VAL A 40 -1.55 -2.42 0.08
C VAL A 40 -0.69 -1.72 -0.96
N LEU A 41 -1.14 -0.56 -1.42
CA LEU A 41 -0.37 0.34 -2.27
C LEU A 41 0.48 1.26 -1.38
N THR A 42 1.77 0.99 -1.31
CA THR A 42 2.74 1.74 -0.51
C THR A 42 4.12 1.75 -1.14
N ARG A 43 5.07 2.54 -0.61
CA ARG A 43 6.45 2.52 -1.09
C ARG A 43 7.10 1.17 -0.75
N GLU A 44 7.91 0.63 -1.66
CA GLU A 44 8.60 -0.65 -1.49
C GLU A 44 9.39 -0.75 -0.17
N PHE A 45 9.99 0.36 0.27
CA PHE A 45 10.67 0.48 1.56
C PHE A 45 9.79 0.07 2.78
N PHE A 46 8.48 0.21 2.69
CA PHE A 46 7.54 -0.16 3.76
C PHE A 46 6.95 -1.57 3.62
N ALA A 47 7.24 -2.29 2.52
CA ALA A 47 6.80 -3.68 2.34
C ALA A 47 7.15 -4.61 3.53
N PRO A 48 8.32 -4.45 4.21
CA PRO A 48 8.67 -5.28 5.36
C PRO A 48 7.66 -5.29 6.50
N PHE A 49 6.83 -4.24 6.66
CA PHE A 49 5.82 -4.15 7.71
C PHE A 49 4.65 -5.13 7.53
N PHE A 50 4.42 -5.62 6.31
CA PHE A 50 3.26 -6.46 5.97
C PHE A 50 3.61 -7.94 5.77
N ARG A 51 4.88 -8.34 5.95
CA ARG A 51 5.38 -9.69 5.64
C ARG A 51 4.69 -10.82 6.41
N ASP A 52 4.22 -10.55 7.62
CA ASP A 52 3.60 -11.55 8.49
C ASP A 52 2.08 -11.67 8.29
N LEU A 53 1.51 -11.04 7.26
CA LEU A 53 0.08 -11.01 6.98
C LEU A 53 -0.25 -11.90 5.77
N SER A 54 -0.80 -13.10 6.02
CA SER A 54 -1.02 -14.15 5.01
C SER A 54 -1.92 -13.74 3.83
N ASN A 55 -2.87 -12.83 4.07
CA ASN A 55 -3.91 -12.44 3.10
C ASN A 55 -3.69 -11.02 2.55
N VAL A 56 -2.50 -10.46 2.77
CA VAL A 56 -2.11 -9.11 2.36
C VAL A 56 -0.96 -9.19 1.37
N THR A 57 -1.12 -8.49 0.26
CA THR A 57 -0.10 -8.34 -0.77
C THR A 57 0.32 -6.88 -0.83
N VAL A 58 1.60 -6.60 -1.07
CA VAL A 58 2.09 -5.23 -1.23
C VAL A 58 2.28 -4.94 -2.71
N PHE A 59 1.69 -3.84 -3.19
CA PHE A 59 1.94 -3.29 -4.51
C PHE A 59 2.83 -2.04 -4.36
N PRO A 60 4.08 -2.08 -4.83
CA PRO A 60 5.00 -0.96 -4.65
C PRO A 60 4.59 0.25 -5.50
N ALA A 61 4.46 1.41 -4.85
CA ALA A 61 4.16 2.69 -5.48
C ALA A 61 5.46 3.44 -5.83
N GLU A 62 5.67 3.73 -7.12
CA GLU A 62 6.80 4.53 -7.60
C GLU A 62 6.53 6.04 -7.49
N VAL A 63 6.53 6.58 -6.26
CA VAL A 63 6.16 7.99 -6.01
C VAL A 63 7.27 9.01 -6.38
N LYS A 64 8.44 8.55 -6.86
CA LYS A 64 9.64 9.40 -7.07
C LYS A 64 10.02 9.65 -8.53
N LYS A 65 9.34 9.09 -9.54
CA LYS A 65 9.83 9.12 -10.94
C LYS A 65 9.38 10.31 -11.81
N ARG A 66 8.62 11.28 -11.31
CA ARG A 66 8.32 12.52 -12.04
C ARG A 66 8.29 13.71 -11.09
N HIS A 67 9.20 14.66 -11.28
CA HIS A 67 9.31 15.96 -10.59
C HIS A 67 9.87 15.96 -9.15
N LYS A 68 11.20 15.96 -9.03
CA LYS A 68 11.88 16.51 -7.84
C LYS A 68 13.04 17.41 -8.25
N GLY A 69 12.89 18.71 -8.00
CA GLY A 69 13.94 19.74 -8.13
C GLY A 69 13.45 21.00 -8.84
N VAL A 70 14.16 22.13 -8.66
CA VAL A 70 13.91 23.41 -9.35
C VAL A 70 13.96 23.25 -10.89
N LEU A 71 14.76 22.30 -11.38
CA LEU A 71 14.80 21.92 -12.80
C LEU A 71 13.49 21.28 -13.31
N GLY A 72 12.75 20.56 -12.46
CA GLY A 72 11.49 19.92 -12.85
C GLY A 72 10.32 20.88 -13.02
N ALA A 73 10.42 22.11 -12.48
CA ALA A 73 9.44 23.17 -12.67
C ALA A 73 9.65 23.96 -13.98
N LEU A 74 10.90 24.08 -14.44
CA LEU A 74 11.25 24.74 -15.71
C LEU A 74 10.85 23.91 -16.94
N GLU A 75 10.75 22.58 -16.80
CA GLU A 75 10.30 21.67 -17.86
C GLU A 75 8.78 21.74 -18.12
N THR A 76 8.00 22.43 -17.27
CA THR A 76 6.53 22.54 -17.42
C THR A 76 6.12 23.66 -18.40
N PHE A 77 7.07 24.45 -18.91
CA PHE A 77 6.82 25.52 -19.91
C PHE A 77 7.31 25.15 -21.33
N LYS A 78 7.39 23.86 -21.67
CA LYS A 78 7.51 23.38 -23.05
C LYS A 78 6.40 22.39 -23.38
#